data_AF-A0A094INW7-F1
#
_entry.id   AF-A0A094INW7-F1
#
_cell.length_a   1.000
_cell.length_b   1.000
_cell.length_c   1.000
_cell.angle_alpha   90.00
_cell.angle_beta   90.00
_cell.angle_gamma   90.00
#
_symmetry.space_group_name_H-M   'P 1'
#
loop_
_entity.id
_entity.type
_entity.pdbx_description
1 polymer ?
#
loop_
_entity_poly.entity_id
_entity_poly.type
_entity_poly.pdbx_seq_one_letter_code
_entity_poly.pdbx_strand_id
1 'polypeptide(L)' 'MDASLLNIIEFFLFFVVFGFVFQAFNAFDLSKFFRKGHVWQIQLIYIFSTIIFTYLIVKAFMNLIYLSTEIFS' A
#
# COMPACT_ATOMS: atom_id res chain seq x y z
N MET A 1 25.17 9.86 3.69
CA MET A 1 24.39 9.71 2.46
C MET A 1 23.59 10.99 2.31
N ASP A 2 23.48 11.53 1.10
CA ASP A 2 22.62 12.70 0.86
C ASP A 2 21.16 12.37 1.19
N ALA A 3 20.48 13.25 1.93
CA ALA A 3 19.12 13.01 2.43
C ALA A 3 18.13 12.83 1.26
N SER A 4 18.34 13.56 0.17
CA SER A 4 17.51 13.46 -1.04
C SER A 4 17.65 12.08 -1.72
N LEU A 5 18.86 11.52 -1.76
CA LEU A 5 19.10 10.17 -2.30
C LEU A 5 18.41 9.09 -1.45
N LEU A 6 18.44 9.22 -0.13
CA LEU A 6 17.74 8.31 0.78
C LEU A 6 16.22 8.33 0.52
N ASN A 7 15.63 9.52 0.38
CA ASN A 7 14.20 9.70 0.14
C ASN A 7 13.74 9.08 -1.19
N ILE A 8 14.55 9.21 -2.25
CA ILE A 8 14.26 8.60 -3.56
C ILE A 8 14.30 7.06 -3.46
N ILE A 9 15.30 6.51 -2.77
CA ILE A 9 15.42 5.06 -2.57
C ILE A 9 14.24 4.53 -1.76
N GLU A 10 13.87 5.20 -0.67
CA GLU A 10 12.73 4.82 0.17
C GLU A 10 11.42 4.85 -0.62
N PHE A 11 11.23 5.89 -1.44
CA PHE A 11 10.08 5.99 -2.33
C PHE A 11 10.00 4.82 -3.30
N PHE A 12 11.11 4.48 -3.97
CA PHE A 12 11.13 3.35 -4.90
C PHE A 12 10.86 2.01 -4.18
N LEU A 13 11.48 1.80 -3.03
CA LEU A 13 11.27 0.62 -2.19
C LEU A 13 9.80 0.48 -1.77
N PHE A 14 9.13 1.60 -1.44
CA PHE A 14 7.72 1.58 -1.13
C PHE A 14 6.90 0.98 -2.27
N PHE A 15 7.09 1.39 -3.53
CA PHE A 15 6.31 0.84 -4.66
C PHE A 15 6.59 -0.64 -4.90
N VAL A 16 7.84 -1.06 -4.78
CA VAL A 16 8.22 -2.48 -4.92
C VAL A 16 7.54 -3.32 -3.84
N VAL A 17 7.69 -2.93 -2.56
CA VAL A 17 7.09 -3.66 -1.43
C VAL A 17 5.56 -3.61 -1.50
N PHE A 18 4.99 -2.45 -1.82
CA PHE A 18 3.55 -2.29 -1.98
C PHE A 18 2.99 -3.21 -3.06
N GLY A 19 3.67 -3.31 -4.21
CA GLY A 19 3.29 -4.23 -5.28
C GLY A 19 3.25 -5.69 -4.81
N PHE A 20 4.29 -6.14 -4.10
CA PHE A 20 4.33 -7.49 -3.53
C PHE A 20 3.22 -7.74 -2.50
N VAL A 21 2.99 -6.79 -1.58
CA VAL A 21 1.96 -6.91 -0.55
C VAL A 21 0.56 -6.91 -1.17
N PHE A 22 0.31 -6.06 -2.16
CA PHE A 22 -0.97 -5.99 -2.85
C PHE A 22 -1.25 -7.28 -3.63
N GLN A 23 -0.23 -7.81 -4.33
CA GLN A 23 -0.35 -9.10 -5.01
C GLN A 23 -0.60 -10.25 -4.03
N ALA A 24 0.15 -10.29 -2.91
CA ALA A 24 -0.03 -11.29 -1.87
C ALA A 24 -1.44 -11.23 -1.26
N PHE A 25 -1.96 -10.03 -1.02
CA PHE A 25 -3.32 -9.84 -0.50
C PHE A 25 -4.40 -10.29 -1.50
N ASN A 26 -4.24 -9.99 -2.79
CA ASN A 26 -5.18 -10.44 -3.83
C ASN A 26 -5.16 -11.97 -4.02
N ALA A 27 -4.00 -12.60 -3.82
CA ALA A 27 -3.89 -14.06 -3.83
C ALA A 27 -4.40 -14.70 -2.53
N PHE A 28 -4.65 -13.91 -1.49
CA PHE A 28 -5.06 -14.41 -0.19
C PHE A 28 -6.56 -14.72 -0.17
N ASP A 29 -6.87 -16.02 -0.18
CA ASP A 29 -8.26 -16.47 -0.09
C ASP A 29 -8.72 -16.54 1.38
N LEU A 30 -9.33 -15.46 1.85
CA LEU A 30 -9.91 -15.39 3.20
C LEU A 30 -10.98 -16.47 3.44
N SER A 31 -11.65 -16.99 2.40
CA SER A 31 -12.67 -18.02 2.58
C SER A 31 -12.09 -19.35 3.10
N LYS A 32 -10.80 -19.62 2.85
CA LYS A 32 -10.09 -20.78 3.40
C LYS A 32 -9.72 -20.62 4.87
N PHE A 33 -9.64 -19.38 5.35
CA PHE A 33 -9.24 -19.06 6.72
C PHE A 33 -10.44 -19.02 7.69
N PHE A 34 -11.62 -18.66 7.19
CA PHE A 34 -12.83 -18.55 8.00
C PHE A 34 -13.76 -19.76 7.86
N ARG A 35 -14.41 -20.18 8.95
CA ARG A 35 -15.44 -21.24 8.92
C ARG A 35 -16.66 -20.77 8.10
N LYS A 36 -17.32 -21.72 7.41
CA LYS A 36 -18.56 -21.47 6.66
C LYS A 36 -19.56 -20.68 7.52
N GLY A 37 -20.08 -19.58 6.97
CA GLY A 37 -21.03 -18.67 7.64
C GLY A 37 -20.49 -17.29 8.02
N HIS A 38 -19.18 -17.04 7.91
CA HIS A 38 -18.55 -15.77 8.31
C HIS A 38 -18.37 -14.78 7.14
N VAL A 39 -19.34 -14.75 6.21
CA VAL A 39 -19.25 -13.94 4.98
C VAL A 39 -19.12 -12.46 5.29
N TRP A 40 -19.84 -11.97 6.32
CA TRP A 40 -19.82 -10.56 6.71
C TRP A 40 -18.45 -10.13 7.25
N GLN A 41 -17.79 -10.97 8.04
CA GLN A 41 -16.46 -10.71 8.58
C GLN A 41 -15.42 -10.68 7.46
N ILE A 42 -15.50 -11.61 6.50
CA ILE A 42 -14.61 -11.63 5.33
C ILE A 42 -14.78 -10.34 4.50
N GLN A 43 -16.03 -9.92 4.25
CA GLN A 43 -16.32 -8.69 3.51
C GLN A 43 -15.76 -7.46 4.22
N LEU A 44 -15.92 -7.37 5.54
CA LEU A 44 -15.34 -6.27 6.32
C LEU A 44 -13.82 -6.21 6.16
N ILE A 45 -13.12 -7.36 6.23
CA ILE A 45 -11.67 -7.39 6.04
C ILE A 45 -11.29 -6.84 4.66
N TYR A 46 -11.98 -7.27 3.59
CA TYR A 46 -11.72 -6.74 2.26
C TYR A 46 -11.96 -5.23 2.16
N ILE A 47 -13.03 -4.71 2.77
CA ILE A 47 -13.34 -3.28 2.78
C ILE A 47 -12.23 -2.50 3.51
N PHE A 48 -11.85 -2.93 4.72
CA PHE A 48 -10.80 -2.28 5.49
C PHE A 48 -9.44 -2.32 4.77
N SER A 49 -9.07 -3.46 4.21
CA SER A 49 -7.84 -3.59 3.43
C SER A 49 -7.85 -2.67 2.20
N THR A 50 -8.97 -2.55 1.51
CA THR A 50 -9.12 -1.63 0.38
C THR A 50 -8.92 -0.16 0.80
N ILE A 51 -9.51 0.24 1.93
CA ILE A 51 -9.32 1.59 2.49
C ILE A 51 -7.85 1.84 2.83
N ILE A 52 -7.19 0.88 3.46
CA ILE A 52 -5.76 0.97 3.82
C ILE A 52 -4.90 1.11 2.56
N PHE A 53 -5.10 0.27 1.54
CA PHE A 53 -4.33 0.35 0.30
C PHE A 53 -4.55 1.66 -0.44
N THR A 54 -5.79 2.15 -0.46
CA THR A 54 -6.13 3.44 -1.07
C THR A 54 -5.40 4.57 -0.36
N TYR A 55 -5.44 4.60 0.97
CA TYR A 55 -4.72 5.60 1.78
C TYR A 55 -3.20 5.57 1.51
N LEU A 56 -2.60 4.38 1.48
CA LEU A 56 -1.16 4.21 1.22
C LEU A 56 -0.77 4.71 -0.17
N ILE A 57 -1.57 4.43 -1.20
CA ILE A 57 -1.35 4.92 -2.56
C ILE A 57 -1.45 6.45 -2.59
N VAL A 58 -2.52 7.03 -2.02
CA VAL A 58 -2.70 8.49 -1.99
C VAL A 58 -1.53 9.17 -1.27
N LYS A 59 -1.11 8.64 -0.12
CA LYS A 59 0.03 9.14 0.62
C LYS A 59 1.32 9.07 -0.20
N ALA A 60 1.55 7.99 -0.93
CA ALA A 60 2.71 7.87 -1.80
C ALA A 60 2.70 8.92 -2.91
N PHE A 61 1.57 9.15 -3.58
CA PHE A 61 1.46 10.22 -4.57
C PHE A 61 1.68 11.62 -3.98
N MET A 62 1.17 11.90 -2.78
CA MET A 62 1.43 13.18 -2.10
C MET A 62 2.91 13.37 -1.80
N ASN A 63 3.59 12.32 -1.33
CA ASN A 63 5.03 12.36 -1.09
C ASN A 63 5.82 12.56 -2.38
N LEU A 64 5.38 11.96 -3.50
CA LEU A 64 6.00 12.18 -4.82
C LEU A 64 5.90 13.64 -5.25
N ILE A 65 4.72 14.25 -5.08
CA ILE A 65 4.50 15.65 -5.41
C ILE A 65 5.40 16.53 -4.54
N TYR A 66 5.46 16.27 -3.23
CA TYR A 66 6.30 17.02 -2.30
C TYR A 66 7.78 16.95 -2.69
N LEU A 67 8.30 15.74 -2.94
CA LEU A 67 9.69 15.55 -3.36
C LEU A 67 9.99 16.25 -4.70
N SER A 68 9.05 16.23 -5.65
CA SER A 68 9.25 16.94 -6.92
C SER A 68 9.31 18.45 -6.69
N THR A 69 8.42 19.01 -5.86
CA THR A 69 8.44 20.44 -5.55
C THR A 69 9.71 20.87 -4.84
N GLU A 70 10.26 20.05 -3.95
CA GLU A 70 11.51 20.33 -3.24
C GLU A 70 12.73 20.28 -4.16
N ILE A 71 12.76 19.36 -5.14
CA ILE A 71 13.87 19.22 -6.08
C ILE A 71 13.90 20.35 -7.13
N PHE A 72 12.72 20.85 -7.53
CA PHE A 72 12.58 21.84 -8.61
C PHE A 72 12.37 23.28 -8.14
N SER A 73 12.33 23.56 -6.82
CA SER A 73 12.30 24.92 -6.25
C SER A 73 13.68 25.38 -5.82
#